data_AF-A0A451AJM3-F1
#
_entry.id   AF-A0A451AJM3-F1
#
_cell.length_a   1.000
_cell.length_b   1.000
_cell.length_c   1.000
_cell.angle_alpha   90.00
_cell.angle_beta   90.00
_cell.angle_gamma   90.00
#
_symmetry.space_group_name_H-M   'P 1'
#
loop_
_entity.id
_entity.type
_entity.pdbx_description
1 polymer ?
#
loop_
_entity_poly.entity_id
_entity_poly.type
_entity_poly.pdbx_seq_one_letter_code
_entity_poly.pdbx_strand_id
1 'polypeptide(L)'
;TLPAEVIEVLLATKEANPKLSVQLVIRETLKHRDVPDDLPLPPSTVHRLLARHGLMSGSDSQDTDTDRRRFAFQSPGQLWMSDVMHGPTVRIKDRSKRKTYLIAFIDDATRVIPYAAFSLAENTRAFLPVFKQAIVRRGLPERLYVDNGSSYRSNHLSLVCAKLGVALIHARPYRPQGKGKIERWFKTVRGQLLILPDQ
;
A
#
# COMPACT_ATOMS: atom_id res chain seq x y z
N THR A 1 0.80 -25.82 -18.04
CA THR A 1 1.30 -24.74 -18.92
C THR A 1 0.10 -23.90 -19.35
N LEU A 2 0.20 -22.57 -19.42
CA LEU A 2 -0.96 -21.75 -19.81
C LEU A 2 -1.32 -21.99 -21.29
N PRO A 3 -2.61 -21.98 -21.67
CA PRO A 3 -3.03 -22.01 -23.08
C PRO A 3 -2.43 -20.85 -23.88
N ALA A 4 -2.14 -21.06 -25.17
CA ALA A 4 -1.52 -20.04 -26.03
C ALA A 4 -2.37 -18.77 -26.15
N GLU A 5 -3.69 -18.93 -26.33
CA GLU A 5 -4.66 -17.84 -26.42
C GLU A 5 -4.63 -16.96 -25.16
N VAL A 6 -4.54 -17.58 -23.98
CA VAL A 6 -4.46 -16.87 -22.69
C VAL A 6 -3.14 -16.12 -22.54
N ILE A 7 -2.04 -16.70 -23.03
CA ILE A 7 -0.73 -16.03 -23.04
C ILE A 7 -0.79 -14.77 -23.90
N GLU A 8 -1.37 -14.84 -25.10
CA GLU A 8 -1.52 -13.69 -26.00
C GLU A 8 -2.33 -12.57 -25.35
N VAL A 9 -3.47 -12.89 -24.73
CA VAL A 9 -4.29 -11.89 -24.02
C VAL A 9 -3.52 -11.26 -22.85
N LEU A 10 -2.79 -12.05 -22.05
CA LEU A 10 -1.97 -11.53 -20.94
C LEU A 10 -0.90 -10.55 -21.43
N LEU A 11 -0.20 -10.87 -22.52
CA LEU A 11 0.84 -10.03 -23.11
C LEU A 11 0.22 -8.73 -23.67
N ALA A 12 -0.81 -8.85 -24.50
CA ALA A 12 -1.51 -7.72 -25.11
C ALA A 12 -2.09 -6.76 -24.05
N THR A 13 -2.67 -7.29 -22.98
CA THR A 13 -3.20 -6.49 -21.85
C THR A 13 -2.10 -5.65 -21.20
N LYS A 14 -0.91 -6.24 -20.98
CA LYS A 14 0.22 -5.56 -20.35
C LYS A 14 0.89 -4.56 -21.30
N GLU A 15 1.01 -4.87 -22.58
CA GLU A 15 1.56 -3.97 -23.59
C GLU A 15 0.68 -2.75 -23.81
N ALA A 16 -0.64 -2.95 -23.89
CA ALA A 16 -1.61 -1.86 -24.00
C ALA A 16 -1.58 -0.95 -22.77
N ASN A 17 -1.29 -1.50 -21.59
CA ASN A 17 -1.23 -0.75 -20.33
C ASN A 17 0.02 -1.10 -19.50
N PRO A 18 1.20 -0.57 -19.86
CA PRO A 18 2.47 -0.95 -19.23
C PRO A 18 2.54 -0.66 -17.72
N LYS A 19 1.68 0.21 -17.21
CA LYS A 19 1.61 0.57 -15.78
C LYS A 19 0.82 -0.42 -14.93
N LEU A 20 0.08 -1.37 -15.52
CA LEU A 20 -0.70 -2.33 -14.75
C LEU A 20 0.20 -3.26 -13.92
N SER A 21 -0.19 -3.49 -12.68
CA SER A 21 0.40 -4.54 -11.85
C SER A 21 -0.01 -5.92 -12.38
N VAL A 22 0.76 -6.97 -12.07
CA VAL A 22 0.45 -8.37 -12.47
C VAL A 22 -0.98 -8.77 -12.07
N GLN A 23 -1.43 -8.36 -10.89
CA GLN A 23 -2.79 -8.63 -10.41
C GLN A 23 -3.87 -7.98 -11.28
N LEU A 24 -3.61 -6.78 -11.81
CA LEU A 24 -4.55 -6.09 -12.69
C LEU A 24 -4.53 -6.65 -14.09
N VAL A 25 -3.36 -7.08 -14.57
CA VAL A 25 -3.27 -7.83 -15.83
C VAL A 25 -4.13 -9.09 -15.72
N ILE A 26 -3.95 -9.89 -14.66
CA ILE A 26 -4.80 -11.08 -14.42
C ILE A 26 -6.27 -10.71 -14.39
N ARG A 27 -6.64 -9.68 -13.60
CA ARG A 27 -8.04 -9.26 -13.47
C ARG A 27 -8.65 -8.82 -14.80
N GLU A 28 -7.90 -8.10 -15.63
CA GLU A 28 -8.39 -7.61 -16.91
C GLU A 28 -8.46 -8.73 -17.95
N THR A 29 -7.47 -9.62 -17.95
CA THR A 29 -7.45 -10.81 -18.80
C THR A 29 -8.61 -11.76 -18.50
N LEU A 30 -8.99 -11.93 -17.23
CA LEU A 30 -10.17 -12.72 -16.84
C LEU A 30 -11.51 -12.11 -17.30
N LYS A 31 -11.54 -10.88 -17.83
CA LYS A 31 -12.75 -10.31 -18.43
C LYS A 31 -12.91 -10.65 -19.92
N HIS A 32 -11.87 -11.16 -20.56
CA HIS A 32 -11.95 -11.56 -21.97
C HIS A 32 -12.76 -12.85 -22.13
N ARG A 33 -13.64 -12.88 -23.12
CA ARG A 33 -14.48 -14.06 -23.41
C ARG A 33 -13.68 -15.31 -23.77
N ASP A 34 -12.46 -15.12 -24.27
CA ASP A 34 -11.55 -16.19 -24.71
C ASP A 34 -10.77 -16.82 -23.55
N VAL A 35 -10.99 -16.35 -22.32
CA VAL A 35 -10.34 -16.90 -21.12
C VAL A 35 -11.39 -17.62 -20.27
N PRO A 36 -11.25 -18.94 -20.01
CA PRO A 36 -12.17 -19.66 -19.14
C PRO A 36 -12.21 -19.07 -17.73
N ASP A 37 -13.41 -18.88 -17.18
CA ASP A 37 -13.63 -18.26 -15.87
C ASP A 37 -12.94 -19.02 -14.71
N ASP A 38 -12.74 -20.32 -14.86
CA ASP A 38 -12.16 -21.22 -13.86
C ASP A 38 -10.66 -21.48 -14.08
N LEU A 39 -10.04 -20.87 -15.09
CA LEU A 39 -8.63 -21.09 -15.39
C LEU A 39 -7.75 -20.48 -14.29
N PRO A 40 -6.93 -21.29 -13.59
CA PRO A 40 -6.03 -20.76 -12.58
C PRO A 40 -4.93 -19.92 -13.23
N LEU A 41 -4.88 -18.64 -12.88
CA LEU A 41 -3.80 -17.71 -13.24
C LEU A 41 -2.98 -17.32 -12.00
N PRO A 42 -2.08 -18.18 -11.49
CA PRO A 42 -1.24 -17.81 -10.35
C PRO A 42 -0.41 -16.57 -10.67
N PRO A 43 -0.38 -15.55 -9.78
CA PRO A 43 0.39 -14.33 -9.99
C PRO A 43 1.88 -14.56 -10.28
N SER A 44 2.47 -15.57 -9.65
CA SER A 44 3.88 -15.95 -9.90
C SER A 44 4.11 -16.46 -11.33
N THR A 45 3.16 -17.21 -11.88
CA THR A 45 3.21 -17.74 -13.25
C THR A 45 3.09 -16.61 -14.26
N VAL A 46 2.10 -15.72 -14.08
CA VAL A 46 1.92 -14.56 -14.95
C VAL A 46 3.10 -13.59 -14.85
N HIS A 47 3.61 -13.33 -13.64
CA HIS A 47 4.83 -12.52 -13.47
C HIS A 47 6.00 -13.10 -14.26
N ARG A 48 6.26 -14.41 -14.14
CA ARG A 48 7.37 -15.07 -14.86
C ARG A 48 7.18 -15.01 -16.37
N LEU A 49 5.94 -15.15 -16.86
CA LEU A 49 5.59 -14.99 -18.27
C LEU A 49 5.94 -13.57 -18.76
N LEU A 50 5.42 -12.54 -18.08
CA LEU A 50 5.67 -11.14 -18.44
C LEU A 50 7.15 -10.78 -18.37
N ALA A 51 7.86 -11.27 -17.35
CA ALA A 51 9.30 -11.03 -17.19
C ALA A 51 10.11 -11.64 -18.34
N ARG A 52 9.79 -12.87 -18.77
CA ARG A 52 10.44 -13.53 -19.90
C ARG A 52 10.26 -12.77 -21.22
N HIS A 53 9.17 -12.01 -21.35
CA HIS A 53 8.87 -11.17 -22.51
C HIS A 53 9.30 -9.71 -22.32
N GLY A 54 10.05 -9.37 -21.26
CA GLY A 54 10.57 -8.02 -21.03
C GLY A 54 9.53 -6.99 -20.57
N LEU A 55 8.31 -7.40 -20.25
CA LEU A 55 7.19 -6.51 -19.93
C LEU A 55 7.11 -6.10 -18.45
N MET A 56 8.03 -6.55 -17.61
CA MET A 56 8.08 -6.20 -16.17
C MET A 56 8.91 -4.95 -15.87
N SER A 57 9.59 -4.39 -16.87
CA SER A 57 10.45 -3.23 -16.71
C SER A 57 9.67 -1.93 -16.89
N GLY A 58 9.18 -1.37 -15.79
CA GLY A 58 8.79 0.05 -15.74
C GLY A 58 10.02 0.89 -15.43
N SER A 59 10.42 1.75 -16.37
CA SER A 59 11.25 2.97 -16.23
C SER A 59 12.01 3.18 -14.90
N ASP A 60 13.33 3.34 -15.02
CA ASP A 60 14.36 3.68 -14.01
C ASP A 60 14.99 2.53 -13.23
N SER A 61 15.81 1.75 -13.94
CA SER A 61 17.02 1.14 -13.37
C SER A 61 18.14 2.20 -13.27
N GLN A 62 17.96 3.19 -12.38
CA GLN A 62 19.11 3.78 -11.68
C GLN A 62 19.26 3.03 -10.37
N ASP A 63 19.84 1.82 -10.47
CA ASP A 63 20.33 1.10 -9.31
C ASP A 63 21.55 1.87 -8.80
N THR A 64 21.31 2.75 -7.82
CA THR A 64 22.39 3.13 -6.91
C THR A 64 22.60 1.95 -5.99
N ASP A 65 23.66 1.21 -6.31
CA ASP A 65 24.36 0.27 -5.46
C ASP A 65 24.51 0.87 -4.05
N THR A 66 23.57 0.52 -3.18
CA THR A 66 23.75 0.64 -1.75
C THR A 66 23.05 -0.58 -1.19
N ASP A 67 23.82 -1.55 -0.74
CA ASP A 67 23.37 -2.68 0.08
C ASP A 67 22.66 -2.15 1.33
N ARG A 68 21.40 -1.77 1.17
CA ARG A 68 20.47 -1.35 2.21
C ARG A 68 19.69 -2.58 2.61
N ARG A 69 20.34 -3.53 3.31
CA ARG A 69 19.63 -4.61 4.01
C ARG A 69 18.40 -4.00 4.68
N ARG A 70 17.22 -4.36 4.18
CA ARG A 70 15.94 -3.78 4.61
C ARG A 70 15.70 -4.21 6.04
N PHE A 71 16.09 -3.37 6.99
CA PHE A 71 15.83 -3.60 8.41
C PHE A 71 14.36 -4.00 8.61
N ALA A 72 14.15 -5.07 9.35
CA ALA A 72 12.86 -5.53 9.78
C ALA A 72 12.96 -6.08 11.20
N PHE A 73 11.96 -5.79 12.01
CA PHE A 73 11.76 -6.48 13.28
C PHE A 73 11.44 -7.95 13.04
N GLN A 74 11.74 -8.78 14.03
CA GLN A 74 11.62 -10.25 13.90
C GLN A 74 10.20 -10.74 14.15
N SER A 75 9.48 -10.08 15.06
CA SER A 75 8.17 -10.55 15.53
C SER A 75 7.05 -9.56 15.20
N PRO A 76 5.81 -10.06 14.97
CA PRO A 76 4.63 -9.22 14.82
C PRO A 76 4.44 -8.30 16.04
N GLY A 77 3.95 -7.07 15.82
CA GLY A 77 3.66 -6.12 16.89
C GLY A 77 4.87 -5.35 17.43
N GLN A 78 6.11 -5.76 17.12
CA GLN A 78 7.30 -5.04 17.62
C GLN A 78 7.41 -3.61 17.10
N LEU A 79 6.96 -3.38 15.87
CA LEU A 79 6.84 -2.04 15.28
C LEU A 79 5.72 -1.99 14.25
N TRP A 80 4.82 -1.03 14.43
CA TRP A 80 3.92 -0.59 13.37
C TRP A 80 4.40 0.73 12.80
N MET A 81 4.47 0.83 11.47
CA MET A 81 4.63 2.11 10.79
C MET A 81 3.28 2.66 10.39
N SER A 82 3.11 3.96 10.49
CA SER A 82 1.96 4.65 9.91
C SER A 82 2.38 5.81 9.03
N ASP A 83 1.63 5.98 7.95
CA ASP A 83 1.82 7.03 6.97
C ASP A 83 0.47 7.37 6.31
N VAL A 84 0.44 8.50 5.60
CA VAL A 84 -0.75 9.02 4.94
C VAL A 84 -0.53 9.11 3.44
N MET A 85 -1.45 8.53 2.69
CA MET A 85 -1.49 8.67 1.24
C MET A 85 -2.61 9.63 0.84
N HIS A 86 -2.31 10.61 -0.02
CA HIS A 86 -3.37 11.38 -0.68
C HIS A 86 -4.25 10.47 -1.54
N GLY A 87 -5.53 10.44 -1.22
CA GLY A 87 -6.55 9.70 -1.95
C GLY A 87 -7.23 10.56 -3.02
N PRO A 88 -8.24 9.98 -3.70
CA PRO A 88 -9.01 10.70 -4.71
C PRO A 88 -9.89 11.77 -4.07
N THR A 89 -10.38 12.67 -4.91
CA THR A 89 -11.44 13.60 -4.53
C THR A 89 -12.78 12.92 -4.66
N VAL A 90 -13.58 12.89 -3.59
CA VAL A 90 -14.90 12.28 -3.57
C VAL A 90 -15.98 13.33 -3.37
N ARG A 91 -17.18 13.07 -3.90
CA ARG A 91 -18.38 13.84 -3.56
C ARG A 91 -18.91 13.35 -2.22
N ILE A 92 -19.10 14.26 -1.27
CA ILE A 92 -19.70 13.95 0.03
C ILE A 92 -21.18 14.36 0.04
N LYS A 93 -21.90 14.07 1.14
CA LYS A 93 -23.37 14.19 1.22
C LYS A 93 -23.93 15.58 0.88
N ASP A 94 -23.16 16.64 1.09
CA ASP A 94 -23.51 18.03 0.76
C ASP A 94 -23.22 18.40 -0.71
N ARG A 95 -22.90 17.42 -1.56
CA ARG A 95 -22.48 17.56 -2.96
C ARG A 95 -21.16 18.31 -3.16
N SER A 96 -20.46 18.72 -2.10
CA SER A 96 -19.13 19.28 -2.20
C SER A 96 -18.10 18.21 -2.55
N LYS A 97 -17.07 18.61 -3.30
CA LYS A 97 -15.92 17.77 -3.62
C LYS A 97 -14.86 17.94 -2.54
N ARG A 98 -14.42 16.84 -1.93
CA ARG A 98 -13.43 16.84 -0.86
C ARG A 98 -12.30 15.87 -1.16
N LYS A 99 -11.06 16.34 -0.99
CA LYS A 99 -9.87 15.49 -1.04
C LYS A 99 -9.90 14.51 0.12
N THR A 100 -9.57 13.25 -0.14
CA THR A 100 -9.46 12.21 0.88
C THR A 100 -7.99 11.90 1.18
N TYR A 101 -7.78 11.30 2.34
CA TYR A 101 -6.48 10.88 2.85
C TYR A 101 -6.63 9.47 3.39
N LEU A 102 -5.84 8.53 2.88
CA LEU A 102 -5.79 7.17 3.40
C LEU A 102 -4.75 7.11 4.51
N ILE A 103 -5.22 6.97 5.75
CA ILE A 103 -4.37 6.73 6.91
C ILE A 103 -4.22 5.22 7.04
N ALA A 104 -2.99 4.72 7.06
CA ALA A 104 -2.73 3.28 7.11
C ALA A 104 -1.66 2.95 8.15
N PHE A 105 -1.76 1.75 8.69
CA PHE A 105 -0.74 1.12 9.52
C PHE A 105 -0.21 -0.11 8.80
N ILE A 106 1.08 -0.39 8.91
CA ILE A 106 1.68 -1.64 8.47
C ILE A 106 2.58 -2.20 9.57
N ASP A 107 2.44 -3.49 9.82
CA ASP A 107 3.34 -4.23 10.68
C ASP A 107 4.67 -4.48 9.96
N ASP A 108 5.76 -4.07 10.60
CA ASP A 108 7.09 -4.02 10.00
C ASP A 108 7.64 -5.42 9.64
N ALA A 109 7.36 -6.41 10.50
CA ALA A 109 7.82 -7.78 10.39
C ALA A 109 6.98 -8.57 9.36
N THR A 110 5.65 -8.49 9.46
CA THR A 110 4.73 -9.37 8.72
C THR A 110 4.16 -8.77 7.45
N ARG A 111 4.22 -7.43 7.31
CA ARG A 111 3.54 -6.65 6.25
C ARG A 111 2.02 -6.71 6.29
N VAL A 112 1.45 -7.28 7.35
CA VAL A 112 0.02 -7.16 7.61
C VAL A 112 -0.32 -5.68 7.78
N ILE A 113 -1.46 -5.27 7.23
CA ILE A 113 -2.06 -3.95 7.46
C ILE A 113 -3.01 -4.11 8.66
N PRO A 114 -2.65 -3.64 9.88
CA PRO A 114 -3.52 -3.79 11.02
C PRO A 114 -4.86 -3.08 10.82
N TYR A 115 -4.80 -1.89 10.21
CA TYR A 115 -5.95 -1.19 9.69
C TYR A 115 -5.54 -0.06 8.73
N ALA A 116 -6.44 0.29 7.82
CA ALA A 116 -6.34 1.48 6.98
C ALA A 116 -7.75 2.02 6.71
N ALA A 117 -7.90 3.34 6.67
CA ALA A 117 -9.18 3.97 6.38
C ALA A 117 -9.00 5.33 5.71
N PHE A 118 -9.94 5.67 4.82
CA PHE A 118 -10.04 7.00 4.26
C PHE A 118 -10.61 7.99 5.28
N SER A 119 -10.06 9.19 5.27
CA SER A 119 -10.46 10.34 6.07
C SER A 119 -10.52 11.59 5.18
N LEU A 120 -11.28 12.60 5.62
CA LEU A 120 -11.35 13.92 4.96
C LEU A 120 -10.30 14.91 5.50
N ALA A 121 -9.43 14.46 6.41
CA ALA A 121 -8.34 15.22 6.99
C ALA A 121 -7.16 14.31 7.37
N GLU A 122 -5.97 14.88 7.42
CA GLU A 122 -4.72 14.20 7.78
C GLU A 122 -4.16 14.61 9.15
N ASN A 123 -5.02 15.10 10.06
CA ASN A 123 -4.63 15.58 11.39
C ASN A 123 -4.79 14.49 12.48
N THR A 124 -4.33 14.77 13.71
CA THR A 124 -4.43 13.83 14.84
C THR A 124 -5.87 13.36 15.12
N ARG A 125 -6.88 14.23 14.95
CA ARG A 125 -8.29 13.88 15.18
C ARG A 125 -8.78 12.82 14.19
N ALA A 126 -8.30 12.87 12.95
CA ALA A 126 -8.55 11.83 11.96
C ALA A 126 -7.74 10.56 12.22
N PHE A 127 -6.52 10.68 12.73
CA PHE A 127 -5.61 9.57 12.99
C PHE A 127 -6.07 8.66 14.13
N LEU A 128 -6.46 9.22 15.29
CA LEU A 128 -6.76 8.46 16.50
C LEU A 128 -7.88 7.42 16.32
N PRO A 129 -8.99 7.70 15.62
CA PRO A 129 -9.99 6.68 15.31
C PRO A 129 -9.43 5.51 14.49
N VAL A 130 -8.57 5.78 13.52
CA VAL A 130 -7.92 4.73 12.70
C VAL A 130 -6.94 3.92 13.56
N PHE A 131 -6.17 4.58 14.42
CA PHE A 131 -5.26 3.91 15.34
C PHE A 131 -6.01 3.02 16.34
N LYS A 132 -7.09 3.52 16.94
CA LYS A 132 -7.97 2.74 17.82
C LYS A 132 -8.45 1.47 17.12
N GLN A 133 -8.90 1.61 15.87
CA GLN A 133 -9.40 0.50 15.07
C GLN A 133 -8.31 -0.52 14.70
N ALA A 134 -7.05 -0.08 14.52
CA ALA A 134 -5.91 -0.98 14.37
C ALA A 134 -5.67 -1.79 15.65
N ILE A 135 -5.65 -1.12 16.80
CA ILE A 135 -5.42 -1.74 18.11
C ILE A 135 -6.51 -2.76 18.45
N VAL A 136 -7.79 -2.38 18.30
CA VAL A 136 -8.91 -3.27 18.62
C VAL A 136 -8.86 -4.57 17.80
N ARG A 137 -8.34 -4.52 16.57
CA ARG A 137 -8.29 -5.70 15.69
C ARG A 137 -7.04 -6.56 15.85
N ARG A 138 -5.90 -5.97 16.23
CA ARG A 138 -4.59 -6.65 16.17
C ARG A 138 -3.77 -6.57 17.46
N GLY A 139 -4.30 -5.94 18.51
CA GLY A 139 -3.59 -5.68 19.76
C GLY A 139 -2.71 -4.43 19.69
N LEU A 140 -1.98 -4.16 20.77
CA LEU A 140 -1.08 -3.01 20.87
C LEU A 140 0.28 -3.35 20.24
N PRO A 141 0.89 -2.46 19.44
CA PRO A 141 2.29 -2.60 19.07
C PRO A 141 3.20 -2.14 20.23
N GLU A 142 4.42 -2.64 20.30
CA GLU A 142 5.44 -2.10 21.21
C GLU A 142 5.87 -0.69 20.78
N ARG A 143 5.95 -0.45 19.46
CA ARG A 143 6.42 0.81 18.88
C ARG A 143 5.49 1.27 17.76
N LEU A 144 5.19 2.56 17.75
CA LEU A 144 4.52 3.23 16.65
C LEU A 144 5.49 4.19 15.98
N TYR A 145 5.86 3.91 14.73
CA TYR A 145 6.69 4.78 13.90
C TYR A 145 5.80 5.64 13.00
N VAL A 146 5.88 6.96 13.14
CA VAL A 146 5.10 7.92 12.35
C VAL A 146 6.00 8.97 11.69
N ASP A 147 5.53 9.56 10.60
CA ASP A 147 6.23 10.68 10.01
C ASP A 147 6.19 11.94 10.88
N ASN A 148 7.12 12.84 10.64
CA ASN A 148 7.29 14.10 11.35
C ASN A 148 6.38 15.23 10.85
N GLY A 149 5.36 14.92 10.04
CA GLY A 149 4.36 15.88 9.58
C GLY A 149 3.72 16.61 10.76
N SER A 150 3.34 17.88 10.56
CA SER A 150 2.80 18.77 11.60
C SER A 150 1.61 18.16 12.38
N SER A 151 0.88 17.24 11.75
CA SER A 151 -0.21 16.44 12.35
C SER A 151 0.21 15.45 13.44
N TYR A 152 1.47 15.03 13.48
CA TYR A 152 1.98 13.99 14.39
C TYR A 152 2.78 14.54 15.57
N ARG A 153 3.12 15.83 15.54
CA ARG A 153 3.78 16.53 16.66
C ARG A 153 2.81 16.95 17.77
N SER A 154 1.55 16.53 17.72
CA SER A 154 0.59 16.90 18.75
C SER A 154 0.93 16.16 20.05
N ASN A 155 0.99 16.92 21.15
CA ASN A 155 1.13 16.36 22.50
C ASN A 155 0.10 15.27 22.82
N HIS A 156 -1.05 15.29 22.13
CA HIS A 156 -2.12 14.33 22.31
C HIS A 156 -1.75 12.92 21.85
N LEU A 157 -1.13 12.75 20.68
CA LEU A 157 -0.74 11.41 20.21
C LEU A 157 0.33 10.80 21.13
N SER A 158 1.31 11.61 21.56
CA SER A 158 2.32 11.19 22.53
C SER A 158 1.71 10.74 23.84
N LEU A 159 0.74 11.50 24.38
CA LEU A 159 0.02 11.14 25.61
C LEU A 159 -0.76 9.82 25.46
N VAL A 160 -1.45 9.63 24.34
CA VAL A 160 -2.20 8.40 24.07
C VAL A 160 -1.25 7.21 24.00
N CYS A 161 -0.14 7.33 23.28
CA CYS A 161 0.85 6.25 23.16
C CYS A 161 1.46 5.92 24.53
N ALA A 162 1.83 6.93 25.32
CA ALA A 162 2.36 6.76 26.67
C ALA A 162 1.36 6.02 27.59
N LYS A 163 0.08 6.41 27.57
CA LYS A 163 -0.98 5.74 28.35
C LYS A 163 -1.21 4.28 27.93
N LEU A 164 -0.93 3.94 26.68
CA LEU A 164 -1.08 2.60 26.14
C LEU A 164 0.21 1.76 26.27
N GLY A 165 1.31 2.32 26.80
CA GLY A 165 2.61 1.64 26.84
C GLY A 165 3.25 1.45 25.46
N VAL A 166 2.85 2.26 24.46
CA VAL A 166 3.38 2.22 23.09
C VAL A 166 4.48 3.28 22.96
N ALA A 167 5.68 2.87 22.54
CA ALA A 167 6.76 3.82 22.28
C ALA A 167 6.53 4.53 20.93
N LEU A 168 6.28 5.84 20.98
CA LEU A 168 6.11 6.67 19.78
C LEU A 168 7.48 7.09 19.22
N ILE A 169 7.71 6.79 17.95
CA ILE A 169 8.95 7.11 17.22
C ILE A 169 8.60 8.02 16.05
N HIS A 170 9.26 9.17 15.98
CA HIS A 170 9.13 10.09 14.85
C HIS A 170 10.29 9.93 13.86
N ALA A 171 9.97 9.88 12.57
CA ALA A 171 10.97 9.84 11.49
C ALA A 171 11.89 11.06 11.55
N ARG A 172 13.21 10.88 11.62
CA ARG A 172 14.14 12.03 11.63
C ARG A 172 14.11 12.75 10.27
N PRO A 173 14.15 14.09 10.24
CA PRO A 173 14.33 14.84 9.00
C PRO A 173 15.55 14.32 8.23
N TYR A 174 15.42 14.18 6.91
CA TYR A 174 16.49 13.74 5.99
C TYR A 174 17.02 12.31 6.18
N ARG A 175 16.39 11.47 7.02
CA ARG A 175 16.69 10.02 7.09
C ARG A 175 15.40 9.17 7.10
N PRO A 176 14.72 9.01 5.95
CA PRO A 176 13.57 8.12 5.82
C PRO A 176 14.03 6.65 5.76
N GLN A 177 14.70 6.15 6.79
CA GLN A 177 15.00 4.73 6.90
C GLN A 177 13.73 3.98 7.32
N GLY A 178 13.30 3.00 6.50
CA GLY A 178 12.21 2.06 6.84
C GLY A 178 10.86 2.27 6.14
N LYS A 179 10.55 3.46 5.61
CA LYS A 179 9.22 3.75 5.02
C LYS A 179 8.90 3.05 3.71
N GLY A 180 9.91 2.54 2.99
CA GLY A 180 9.70 1.85 1.71
C GLY A 180 8.74 0.66 1.78
N LYS A 181 8.46 0.16 2.99
CA LYS A 181 7.47 -0.88 3.28
C LYS A 181 6.03 -0.40 3.04
N ILE A 182 5.62 0.68 3.70
CA ILE A 182 4.26 1.25 3.57
C ILE A 182 4.10 1.98 2.23
N GLU A 183 5.15 2.65 1.75
CA GLU A 183 5.14 3.31 0.44
C GLU A 183 4.91 2.33 -0.71
N ARG A 184 5.50 1.13 -0.65
CA ARG A 184 5.23 0.07 -1.63
C ARG A 184 3.78 -0.37 -1.57
N TRP A 185 3.23 -0.55 -0.37
CA TRP A 185 1.83 -0.91 -0.21
C TRP A 185 0.91 0.18 -0.79
N PHE A 186 1.21 1.46 -0.57
CA PHE A 186 0.48 2.56 -1.21
C PHE A 186 0.57 2.55 -2.73
N LYS A 187 1.73 2.22 -3.32
CA LYS A 187 1.83 2.03 -4.79
C LYS A 187 0.85 0.96 -5.27
N THR A 188 0.72 -0.16 -4.54
CA THR A 188 -0.26 -1.21 -4.84
C THR A 188 -1.70 -0.70 -4.70
N VAL A 189 -2.02 0.01 -3.62
CA VAL A 189 -3.36 0.58 -3.42
C VAL A 189 -3.72 1.55 -4.55
N ARG A 190 -2.83 2.47 -4.92
CA ARG A 190 -3.07 3.37 -6.06
C ARG A 190 -3.31 2.58 -7.34
N GLY A 191 -2.46 1.60 -7.59
CA GLY A 191 -2.55 0.74 -8.77
C GLY A 191 -3.89 0.01 -8.86
N GLN A 192 -4.34 -0.58 -7.77
CA GLN A 192 -5.44 -1.54 -7.83
C GLN A 192 -6.81 -0.95 -7.50
N LEU A 193 -6.84 0.04 -6.61
CA LEU A 193 -8.08 0.64 -6.10
C LEU A 193 -8.39 1.98 -6.75
N LEU A 194 -7.37 2.74 -7.17
CA LEU A 194 -7.54 4.13 -7.62
C LEU A 194 -7.37 4.33 -9.13
N ILE A 195 -7.03 3.29 -9.91
CA ILE A 195 -7.04 3.32 -11.39
C ILE A 195 -8.41 2.94 -11.95
N LEU A 196 -9.50 3.35 -11.32
CA LEU A 196 -10.80 3.33 -12.00
C LEU A 196 -11.14 4.78 -12.35
N PRO A 197 -10.69 5.28 -13.52
CA PRO A 197 -11.34 6.42 -14.13
C PRO A 197 -12.78 6.04 -14.45
N ASP A 198 -13.68 6.97 -14.16
CA ASP A 198 -15.11 6.99 -14.46
C ASP A 198 -15.56 5.94 -15.50
N GLN A 199 -16.29 4.92 -15.05
CA GLN A 199 -17.32 4.29 -15.87
C GLN A 199 -18.62 5.07 -15.70
#